data_AF-A0A7T5RHP6-F1
#
_entry.id   AF-A0A7T5RHP6-F1
#
_cell.length_a   1.000
_cell.length_b   1.000
_cell.length_c   1.000
_cell.angle_alpha   90.00
_cell.angle_beta   90.00
_cell.angle_gamma   90.00
#
_symmetry.space_group_name_H-M   'P 1'
#
loop_
_entity.id
_entity.type
_entity.pdbx_description
1 polymer ?
#
loop_
_entity_poly.entity_id
_entity_poly.type
_entity_poly.pdbx_seq_one_letter_code
_entity_poly.pdbx_strand_id
1 'polypeptide(L)'
;MNRSFLLIPLIFLVIIILVELFIYFGKAGVSKSTTEQISISPTKIVNPDSNNVVLPSININNQAVRSTYITYVIRVVINDIKKDSKGQELVTDFKDDEIPTFIVEKSTKITLSSNGKKMTSNLNALKKGQNIDLNVSFNFKKKTWNLYSVNILEDKNASPSSSIK
;
A
#
# COMPACT_ATOMS: atom_id res chain seq x y z
N MET A 1 66.65 -10.33 -10.29
CA MET A 1 65.25 -10.75 -10.07
C MET A 1 64.43 -9.52 -9.69
N ASN A 2 63.53 -9.08 -10.57
CA ASN A 2 62.76 -7.85 -10.39
C ASN A 2 61.71 -8.03 -9.29
N ARG A 3 61.77 -7.21 -8.24
CA ARG A 3 60.84 -7.21 -7.10
C ARG A 3 59.37 -7.05 -7.51
N SER A 4 59.08 -6.55 -8.72
CA SER A 4 57.74 -6.43 -9.30
C SER A 4 57.04 -7.78 -9.58
N PHE A 5 57.77 -8.87 -9.79
CA PHE A 5 57.13 -10.16 -10.12
C PHE A 5 56.46 -10.85 -8.92
N LEU A 6 56.86 -10.50 -7.69
CA LEU A 6 56.26 -11.02 -6.45
C LEU A 6 55.14 -10.13 -5.89
N LEU A 7 54.99 -8.91 -6.39
CA LEU A 7 53.97 -7.96 -5.93
C LEU A 7 52.57 -8.31 -6.44
N ILE A 8 52.48 -8.81 -7.68
CA ILE A 8 51.21 -9.17 -8.32
C ILE A 8 50.46 -10.27 -7.56
N PRO A 9 51.08 -11.45 -7.22
CA PRO A 9 50.37 -12.48 -6.47
C PRO A 9 49.99 -12.05 -5.04
N LEU A 10 50.79 -11.18 -4.42
CA LEU A 10 50.49 -10.61 -3.11
C LEU A 10 49.24 -9.72 -3.13
N ILE A 11 49.09 -8.91 -4.18
CA ILE A 11 47.90 -8.06 -4.37
C ILE A 11 46.64 -8.90 -4.57
N PHE A 12 46.72 -9.98 -5.37
CA PHE A 12 45.58 -10.89 -5.54
C PHE A 12 45.17 -11.58 -4.23
N LEU A 13 46.13 -11.98 -3.40
CA LEU A 13 45.85 -12.57 -2.08
C LEU A 13 45.08 -11.60 -1.17
N VAL A 14 45.49 -10.33 -1.13
CA VAL A 14 44.83 -9.28 -0.33
C VAL A 14 43.40 -9.03 -0.81
N ILE A 15 43.17 -9.01 -2.13
CA ILE A 15 41.82 -8.82 -2.69
C ILE A 15 40.89 -9.99 -2.30
N ILE A 16 41.38 -11.23 -2.35
CA ILE A 16 40.58 -12.41 -1.97
C ILE A 16 40.17 -12.33 -0.50
N ILE A 17 41.10 -11.98 0.39
CA ILE A 17 40.83 -11.83 1.83
C ILE A 17 39.78 -10.74 2.07
N LEU A 18 39.87 -9.61 1.37
CA LEU A 18 38.90 -8.51 1.50
C LEU A 18 37.51 -8.91 1.00
N VAL A 19 37.41 -9.68 -0.08
CA VAL A 19 36.12 -10.18 -0.61
C VAL A 19 35.47 -11.16 0.37
N GLU A 20 36.22 -12.08 0.95
CA GLU A 20 35.69 -13.02 1.94
C GLU A 20 35.21 -12.30 3.21
N LEU A 21 35.97 -11.29 3.68
CA LEU A 21 35.55 -10.47 4.81
C LEU A 21 34.23 -9.75 4.51
N PHE A 22 34.09 -9.19 3.30
CA PHE A 22 32.87 -8.49 2.89
C PHE A 22 31.66 -9.42 2.82
N ILE A 23 31.83 -10.66 2.35
CA ILE A 23 30.76 -11.67 2.34
C ILE A 23 30.38 -12.08 3.77
N TYR A 24 31.36 -12.27 4.65
CA TYR A 24 31.14 -12.67 6.04
C TYR A 24 30.36 -11.60 6.82
N PHE A 25 30.79 -10.34 6.75
CA PHE A 25 30.11 -9.24 7.42
C PHE A 25 28.81 -8.81 6.72
N GLY A 26 28.71 -8.95 5.40
CA GLY A 26 27.48 -8.67 4.65
C GLY A 26 26.31 -9.60 5.02
N LYS A 27 26.59 -10.85 5.39
CA LYS A 27 25.56 -11.81 5.83
C LYS A 27 25.11 -11.60 7.28
N ALA A 28 25.93 -10.99 8.13
CA ALA A 28 25.64 -10.78 9.55
C ALA A 28 24.62 -9.66 9.84
N GLY A 29 24.25 -8.84 8.83
CA GLY A 29 23.37 -7.69 9.00
C GLY A 29 21.86 -7.96 8.87
N VAL A 30 21.43 -9.17 8.50
CA VAL A 30 19.99 -9.45 8.30
C VAL A 30 19.36 -9.90 9.61
N SER A 31 19.19 -8.95 10.55
CA SER A 31 18.28 -9.15 11.67
C SER A 31 16.87 -9.29 11.10
N LYS A 32 16.33 -10.52 11.12
CA LYS A 32 14.93 -10.78 10.81
C LYS A 32 14.10 -10.12 11.91
N SER A 33 13.59 -8.92 11.64
CA SER A 33 12.57 -8.29 12.45
C SER A 33 11.30 -9.14 12.37
N THR A 34 11.15 -10.10 13.29
CA THR A 34 9.92 -10.86 13.47
C THR A 34 8.83 -9.86 13.87
N THR A 35 7.99 -9.50 12.91
CA THR A 35 6.78 -8.71 13.18
C THR A 35 5.75 -9.70 13.68
N GLU A 36 5.61 -9.84 14.99
CA GLU A 36 4.50 -10.59 15.57
C GLU A 36 3.21 -9.84 15.26
N GLN A 37 2.47 -10.33 14.26
CA GLN A 37 1.15 -9.85 13.95
C GLN A 37 0.15 -10.54 14.91
N ILE A 38 -0.10 -9.93 16.06
CA ILE A 38 -1.20 -10.35 16.93
C ILE A 38 -2.50 -9.98 16.23
N SER A 39 -3.09 -10.95 15.53
CA SER A 39 -4.42 -10.82 14.94
C SER A 39 -5.46 -10.97 16.04
N ILE A 40 -5.75 -9.87 16.72
CA ILE A 40 -6.96 -9.78 17.56
C ILE A 40 -8.16 -9.94 16.63
N SER A 41 -8.97 -10.97 16.84
CA SER A 41 -10.22 -11.17 16.11
C SER A 41 -11.03 -9.87 16.14
N PRO A 42 -11.53 -9.39 14.99
CA PRO A 42 -12.23 -8.12 14.97
C PRO A 42 -13.46 -8.21 15.87
N THR A 43 -13.53 -7.35 16.89
CA THR A 43 -14.81 -6.96 17.46
C THR A 43 -15.60 -6.38 16.31
N LYS A 44 -16.63 -7.11 15.88
CA LYS A 44 -17.52 -6.70 14.80
C LYS A 44 -18.23 -5.42 15.27
N ILE A 45 -17.70 -4.24 14.92
CA ILE A 45 -18.43 -2.98 15.09
C ILE A 45 -19.49 -2.98 13.99
N VAL A 46 -20.63 -3.59 14.30
CA VAL A 46 -21.81 -3.64 13.44
C VAL A 46 -22.65 -2.43 13.79
N ASN A 47 -22.46 -1.34 13.06
CA ASN A 47 -23.54 -0.38 12.88
C ASN A 47 -23.74 -0.17 11.38
N PRO A 48 -24.49 -1.08 10.70
CA PRO A 48 -24.65 -1.07 9.25
C PRO A 48 -25.47 0.14 8.76
N ASP A 49 -26.10 0.89 9.68
CA ASP A 49 -26.93 2.05 9.38
C ASP A 49 -26.22 3.40 9.61
N SER A 50 -25.00 3.40 10.15
CA SER A 50 -24.21 4.65 10.22
C SER A 50 -23.35 4.78 8.97
N ASN A 51 -23.65 5.77 8.14
CA ASN A 51 -22.79 6.19 7.02
C ASN A 51 -21.41 6.73 7.48
N ASN A 52 -21.16 6.74 8.79
CA ASN A 52 -19.98 7.35 9.39
C ASN A 52 -19.00 6.26 9.88
N VAL A 53 -17.72 6.52 9.64
CA VAL A 53 -16.60 5.71 10.12
C VAL A 53 -16.23 6.15 11.53
N VAL A 54 -16.32 5.23 12.49
CA VAL A 54 -15.97 5.53 13.88
C VAL A 54 -14.52 5.11 14.15
N LEU A 55 -13.65 6.07 14.46
CA LEU A 55 -12.31 5.78 14.93
C LEU A 55 -12.34 5.31 16.40
N PRO A 56 -11.85 4.10 16.71
CA PRO A 56 -11.77 3.65 18.09
C PRO A 56 -10.76 4.48 18.88
N SER A 57 -11.03 4.70 20.17
CA SER A 57 -10.06 5.29 21.08
C SER A 57 -8.96 4.29 21.39
N ILE A 58 -7.75 4.54 20.89
CA ILE A 58 -6.57 3.69 21.16
C ILE A 58 -5.54 4.50 21.95
N ASN A 59 -5.08 3.95 23.07
CA ASN A 59 -3.99 4.56 23.85
C ASN A 59 -2.64 4.29 23.17
N ILE A 60 -2.09 5.32 22.53
CA ILE A 60 -0.82 5.29 21.79
C ILE A 60 0.38 5.85 22.58
N ASN A 61 0.20 6.16 23.87
CA ASN A 61 1.23 6.86 24.65
C ASN A 61 2.36 5.95 25.17
N ASN A 62 2.25 4.63 24.95
CA ASN A 62 3.34 3.72 25.29
C ASN A 62 4.52 3.90 24.32
N GLN A 63 5.68 4.29 24.84
CA GLN A 63 6.88 4.57 24.04
C GLN A 63 7.40 3.35 23.25
N ALA A 64 7.09 2.13 23.67
CA ALA A 64 7.42 0.92 22.92
C ALA A 64 6.61 0.77 21.62
N VAL A 65 5.44 1.43 21.54
CA VAL A 65 4.59 1.40 20.35
C VAL A 65 5.17 2.30 19.26
N ARG A 66 5.75 1.66 18.25
CA ARG A 66 6.33 2.36 17.10
C ARG A 66 5.26 2.89 16.15
N SER A 67 4.21 2.11 15.89
CA SER A 67 3.11 2.47 15.01
C SER A 67 1.82 1.72 15.36
N THR A 68 0.68 2.35 15.06
CA THR A 68 -0.66 1.77 15.25
C THR A 68 -1.53 2.27 14.11
N TYR A 69 -2.25 1.36 13.47
CA TYR A 69 -3.11 1.65 12.33
C TYR A 69 -4.47 1.01 12.51
N ILE A 70 -5.50 1.68 12.01
CA ILE A 70 -6.76 1.03 11.65
C ILE A 70 -6.92 1.11 10.15
N THR A 71 -7.46 0.04 9.55
CA THR A 71 -7.62 -0.10 8.12
C THR A 71 -9.09 -0.29 7.81
N TYR A 72 -9.60 0.45 6.83
CA TYR A 72 -10.96 0.35 6.32
C TYR A 72 -10.95 -0.01 4.84
N VAL A 73 -11.99 -0.74 4.45
CA VAL A 73 -12.36 -0.92 3.05
C VAL A 73 -13.69 -0.21 2.85
N ILE A 74 -13.67 0.89 2.09
CA ILE A 74 -14.83 1.73 1.84
C ILE A 74 -15.26 1.49 0.40
N ARG A 75 -16.48 0.97 0.21
CA ARG A 75 -17.07 0.77 -1.11
C ARG A 75 -17.81 2.03 -1.53
N VAL A 76 -17.50 2.53 -2.72
CA VAL A 76 -18.00 3.83 -3.22
C VAL A 76 -18.21 3.80 -4.73
N VAL A 77 -18.94 4.80 -5.24
CA VAL A 77 -19.05 5.14 -6.66
C VAL A 77 -18.26 6.40 -6.96
N ILE A 78 -17.46 6.40 -8.04
CA ILE A 78 -16.75 7.61 -8.51
C ILE A 78 -17.73 8.57 -9.18
N ASN A 79 -18.03 9.70 -8.55
CA ASN A 79 -18.87 10.75 -9.11
C ASN A 79 -18.10 11.67 -10.06
N ASP A 80 -16.83 11.95 -9.77
CA ASP A 80 -15.95 12.77 -10.60
C ASP A 80 -14.46 12.50 -10.29
N ILE A 81 -13.57 12.91 -11.19
CA ILE A 81 -12.11 12.81 -11.00
C ILE A 81 -11.50 14.18 -11.29
N LYS A 82 -10.91 14.80 -10.26
CA LYS A 82 -10.32 16.14 -10.35
C LYS A 82 -8.81 16.07 -10.28
N LYS A 83 -8.14 17.02 -10.92
CA LYS A 83 -6.69 17.18 -10.81
C LYS A 83 -6.37 17.82 -9.46
N ASP A 84 -5.46 17.21 -8.71
CA ASP A 84 -4.92 17.75 -7.47
C ASP A 84 -3.40 17.98 -7.59
N SER A 85 -2.85 18.81 -6.72
CA SER A 85 -1.41 19.08 -6.63
C SER A 85 -0.55 17.83 -6.40
N LYS A 86 -1.09 16.81 -5.70
CA LYS A 86 -0.39 15.57 -5.34
C LYS A 86 -0.75 14.38 -6.24
N GLY A 87 -1.79 14.52 -7.06
CA GLY A 87 -2.29 13.42 -7.88
C GLY A 87 -3.67 13.70 -8.48
N GLN A 88 -4.58 12.74 -8.33
CA GLN A 88 -5.97 12.90 -8.73
C GLN A 88 -6.89 12.68 -7.54
N GLU A 89 -7.79 13.63 -7.30
CA GLU A 89 -8.84 13.53 -6.30
C GLU A 89 -10.02 12.75 -6.87
N LEU A 90 -10.45 11.72 -6.14
CA LEU A 90 -11.68 10.98 -6.43
C LEU A 90 -12.82 11.63 -5.65
N VAL A 91 -13.75 12.24 -6.38
CA VAL A 91 -15.01 12.70 -5.80
C VAL A 91 -15.95 11.50 -5.80
N THR A 92 -16.37 11.05 -4.61
CA THR A 92 -17.18 9.85 -4.44
C THR A 92 -18.57 10.17 -3.90
N ASP A 93 -19.42 9.16 -3.79
CA ASP A 93 -20.73 9.23 -3.12
C ASP A 93 -20.64 9.14 -1.59
N PHE A 94 -19.51 8.64 -1.07
CA PHE A 94 -19.21 8.60 0.35
C PHE A 94 -18.92 10.01 0.90
N LYS A 95 -19.55 10.34 2.03
CA LYS A 95 -19.36 11.61 2.75
C LYS A 95 -19.21 11.32 4.24
N ASP A 96 -18.09 11.73 4.80
CA ASP A 96 -17.79 11.67 6.22
C ASP A 96 -16.84 12.82 6.56
N ASP A 97 -17.16 13.59 7.60
CA ASP A 97 -16.39 14.77 7.99
C ASP A 97 -15.02 14.42 8.61
N GLU A 98 -14.85 13.20 9.12
CA GLU A 98 -13.60 12.73 9.73
C GLU A 98 -12.62 12.13 8.70
N ILE A 99 -13.10 11.76 7.52
CA ILE A 99 -12.30 11.17 6.45
C ILE A 99 -12.00 12.24 5.38
N PRO A 100 -10.72 12.54 5.12
CA PRO A 100 -10.36 13.52 4.09
C PRO A 100 -10.69 13.00 2.70
N THR A 101 -10.68 13.91 1.72
CA THR A 101 -10.86 13.56 0.32
C THR A 101 -9.82 12.54 -0.15
N PHE A 102 -10.25 11.64 -1.04
CA PHE A 102 -9.42 10.54 -1.51
C PHE A 102 -8.53 10.99 -2.66
N ILE A 103 -7.25 11.18 -2.39
CA ILE A 103 -6.26 11.54 -3.42
C ILE A 103 -5.47 10.28 -3.81
N VAL A 104 -5.55 9.93 -5.09
CA VAL A 104 -4.74 8.87 -5.69
C VAL A 104 -3.39 9.46 -6.08
N GLU A 105 -2.38 9.12 -5.28
CA GLU A 105 -0.99 9.51 -5.50
C GLU A 105 -0.25 8.44 -6.31
N LYS A 106 0.99 8.74 -6.73
CA LYS A 106 1.86 7.77 -7.41
C LYS A 106 2.13 6.51 -6.58
N SER A 107 2.05 6.62 -5.26
CA SER A 107 2.23 5.53 -4.29
C SER A 107 0.99 4.65 -4.13
N THR A 108 -0.20 5.13 -4.54
CA THR A 108 -1.44 4.40 -4.40
C THR A 108 -1.50 3.26 -5.42
N LYS A 109 -1.69 2.02 -4.94
CA LYS A 109 -1.84 0.87 -5.82
C LYS A 109 -3.23 0.88 -6.44
N ILE A 110 -3.32 0.74 -7.76
CA ILE A 110 -4.60 0.57 -8.44
C ILE A 110 -4.68 -0.87 -8.91
N THR A 111 -5.77 -1.54 -8.58
CA THR A 111 -6.04 -2.89 -9.09
C THR A 111 -7.37 -2.95 -9.80
N LEU A 112 -7.43 -3.74 -10.86
CA LEU A 112 -8.65 -4.08 -11.57
C LEU A 112 -9.00 -5.53 -11.26
N SER A 113 -10.24 -5.77 -10.84
CA SER A 113 -10.79 -7.12 -10.79
C SER A 113 -11.50 -7.41 -12.11
N SER A 114 -11.10 -8.47 -12.81
CA SER A 114 -11.82 -8.96 -13.99
C SER A 114 -11.76 -10.49 -14.04
N ASN A 115 -12.89 -11.13 -14.31
CA ASN A 115 -13.04 -12.58 -14.34
C ASN A 115 -12.50 -13.26 -13.07
N GLY A 116 -12.75 -12.65 -11.90
CA GLY A 116 -12.26 -13.14 -10.61
C GLY A 116 -10.74 -12.99 -10.37
N LYS A 117 -9.98 -12.44 -11.31
CA LYS A 117 -8.54 -12.17 -11.17
C LYS A 117 -8.30 -10.70 -10.84
N LYS A 118 -7.33 -10.44 -9.97
CA LYS A 118 -6.86 -9.08 -9.64
C LYS A 118 -5.57 -8.78 -10.42
N MET A 119 -5.56 -7.68 -11.14
CA MET A 119 -4.40 -7.21 -11.91
C MET A 119 -4.04 -5.79 -11.47
N THR A 120 -2.74 -5.47 -11.45
CA THR A 120 -2.30 -4.08 -11.23
C THR A 120 -2.69 -3.24 -12.45
N SER A 121 -3.19 -2.03 -12.21
CA SER A 121 -3.62 -1.08 -13.23
C SER A 121 -2.98 0.29 -12.99
N ASN A 122 -3.25 1.22 -13.91
CA ASN A 122 -2.81 2.60 -13.83
C ASN A 122 -3.97 3.55 -13.53
N LEU A 123 -3.63 4.83 -13.34
CA LEU A 123 -4.56 5.88 -12.98
C LEU A 123 -5.67 6.09 -14.03
N ASN A 124 -5.35 5.90 -15.31
CA ASN A 124 -6.29 6.08 -16.42
C ASN A 124 -7.39 5.01 -16.46
N ALA A 125 -7.27 3.93 -15.68
CA ALA A 125 -8.31 2.91 -15.58
C ALA A 125 -9.49 3.36 -14.70
N LEU A 126 -9.29 4.38 -13.86
CA LEU A 126 -10.35 4.98 -13.05
C LEU A 126 -11.24 5.85 -13.94
N LYS A 127 -12.54 5.65 -13.85
CA LYS A 127 -13.55 6.35 -14.63
C LYS A 127 -14.74 6.72 -13.75
N LYS A 128 -15.35 7.87 -14.07
CA LYS A 128 -16.64 8.26 -13.50
C LYS A 128 -17.68 7.15 -13.69
N GLY A 129 -18.49 6.93 -12.66
CA GLY A 129 -19.54 5.92 -12.59
C GLY A 129 -19.09 4.54 -12.10
N GLN A 130 -17.79 4.31 -11.93
CA GLN A 130 -17.29 3.00 -11.49
C GLN A 130 -17.51 2.76 -10.00
N ASN A 131 -17.89 1.52 -9.67
CA ASN A 131 -17.84 1.00 -8.32
C ASN A 131 -16.40 0.62 -7.96
N ILE A 132 -15.89 1.13 -6.84
CA ILE A 132 -14.54 0.84 -6.36
C ILE A 132 -14.54 0.51 -4.86
N ASP A 133 -13.58 -0.29 -4.44
CA ASP A 133 -13.22 -0.44 -3.02
C ASP A 133 -11.95 0.39 -2.73
N LEU A 134 -12.10 1.41 -1.88
CA LEU A 134 -11.02 2.23 -1.36
C LEU A 134 -10.45 1.58 -0.10
N ASN A 135 -9.16 1.30 -0.11
CA ASN A 135 -8.47 0.75 1.04
C ASN A 135 -7.66 1.86 1.69
N VAL A 136 -8.13 2.30 2.85
CA VAL A 136 -7.57 3.43 3.59
C VAL A 136 -7.07 2.97 4.95
N SER A 137 -6.03 3.62 5.44
CA SER A 137 -5.57 3.42 6.82
C SER A 137 -5.40 4.73 7.54
N PHE A 138 -5.77 4.75 8.81
CA PHE A 138 -5.50 5.86 9.71
C PHE A 138 -4.36 5.47 10.65
N ASN A 139 -3.29 6.29 10.65
CA ASN A 139 -2.18 6.14 11.59
C ASN A 139 -2.47 6.96 12.84
N PHE A 140 -2.71 6.30 13.98
CA PHE A 140 -3.04 6.99 15.23
C PHE A 140 -1.90 7.89 15.74
N LYS A 141 -0.64 7.48 15.55
CA LYS A 141 0.53 8.22 16.04
C LYS A 141 0.79 9.49 15.23
N LYS A 142 0.64 9.41 13.91
CA LYS A 142 0.83 10.55 13.00
C LYS A 142 -0.45 11.38 12.81
N LYS A 143 -1.61 10.83 13.18
CA LYS A 143 -2.94 11.38 12.90
C LYS A 143 -3.16 11.66 11.41
N THR A 144 -2.73 10.72 10.58
CA THR A 144 -2.81 10.86 9.11
C THR A 144 -3.58 9.71 8.51
N TRP A 145 -4.50 10.04 7.60
CA TRP A 145 -5.11 9.10 6.68
C TRP A 145 -4.18 8.82 5.49
N ASN A 146 -4.28 7.61 4.96
CA ASN A 146 -3.51 7.18 3.80
C ASN A 146 -4.36 6.26 2.92
N LEU A 147 -4.56 6.66 1.66
CA LEU A 147 -5.15 5.81 0.64
C LEU A 147 -4.05 4.99 -0.03
N TYR A 148 -3.97 3.71 0.34
CA TYR A 148 -2.90 2.84 -0.15
C TYR A 148 -3.31 1.96 -1.32
N SER A 149 -4.61 1.68 -1.50
CA SER A 149 -5.09 0.90 -2.65
C SER A 149 -6.48 1.28 -3.09
N VAL A 150 -6.69 1.33 -4.41
CA VAL A 150 -7.99 1.44 -5.06
C VAL A 150 -8.24 0.17 -5.86
N ASN A 151 -9.34 -0.52 -5.60
CA ASN A 151 -9.72 -1.72 -6.33
C ASN A 151 -10.95 -1.42 -7.18
N ILE A 152 -10.79 -1.41 -8.50
CA ILE A 152 -11.88 -1.29 -9.46
C ILE A 152 -12.63 -2.61 -9.48
N LEU A 153 -13.93 -2.53 -9.22
CA LEU A 153 -14.82 -3.68 -9.20
C LEU A 153 -15.32 -3.97 -10.62
N GLU A 154 -15.55 -5.24 -10.91
CA GLU A 154 -16.13 -5.66 -12.17
C GLU A 154 -17.62 -5.31 -12.17
N ASP A 155 -18.05 -4.43 -13.08
CA ASP A 155 -19.46 -4.15 -13.27
C ASP A 155 -20.13 -5.39 -13.88
N LYS A 156 -20.80 -6.19 -13.04
CA LYS A 156 -21.55 -7.37 -13.47
C LYS A 156 -22.73 -7.05 -14.42
N ASN A 157 -23.02 -5.77 -14.65
CA ASN A 157 -24.10 -5.27 -15.51
C ASN A 157 -23.65 -4.79 -16.89
N ALA A 158 -22.38 -4.97 -17.28
CA ALA A 158 -21.97 -4.80 -18.67
C ALA A 158 -22.50 -5.99 -19.50
N SER A 159 -23.78 -5.92 -19.89
CA SER A 159 -24.37 -6.86 -20.83
C SER A 159 -23.49 -6.92 -22.09
N PRO A 160 -23.10 -8.10 -22.59
CA PRO A 160 -22.30 -8.17 -23.81
C PRO A 160 -23.09 -7.48 -24.92
N SER A 161 -22.50 -6.47 -25.56
CA SER A 161 -23.06 -5.94 -26.80
C SER A 161 -23.10 -7.10 -27.77
N SER A 162 -24.28 -7.64 -28.04
CA SER A 162 -24.50 -8.60 -29.11
C SER A 162 -24.05 -7.93 -30.40
N SER A 163 -22.88 -8.32 -30.89
CA SER A 163 -22.39 -7.95 -32.20
C SER A 163 -23.31 -8.59 -33.24
N ILE A 164 -24.21 -7.79 -33.80
CA ILE A 164 -24.90 -8.12 -35.03
C ILE A 164 -23.96 -7.74 -36.18
N LYS A 165 -23.35 -8.74 -36.80
CA LYS A 165 -23.32 -8.92 -38.27
C LYS A 165 -22.64 -10.24 -38.63
#